data_AF-A0A916W724-F1
#
_entry.id   AF-A0A916W724-F1
#
_cell.length_a   1.000
_cell.length_b   1.000
_cell.length_c   1.000
_cell.angle_alpha   90.00
_cell.angle_beta   90.00
_cell.angle_gamma   90.00
#
_symmetry.space_group_name_H-M   'P 1'
#
loop_
_entity.id
_entity.type
_entity.pdbx_description
1 polymer ?
#
loop_
_entity_poly.entity_id
_entity_poly.type
_entity_poly.pdbx_seq_one_letter_code
_entity_poly.pdbx_strand_id
1 'polypeptide(L)'
;MTMGAQTALAAQVEAAAKSAGLQVISSEAGTDFSGNPTTRFTLGLASNPAKTETLELSEKFDLDRADLKAEVAQYLAESTKRLQNPRPDCFFTLHGLPLRFSNFAWPFHTSTSGADTYLVHGEVWLEDGQPAVLHAKVSASMTLTFAEIIKAPEQPFAESFIYNAVRKTMDQGQLELVKSGNRQPVPVTTRYFSSWKKQFNFNDTNEQQRRDYVAGRVFWLSGVLGEGQQVWLLDPREAQYVNTTVAELKKAADSLAKEGLIQLSADGEYATPTAALMGRQAQYEAEVAAQLAFIKPAFNEEMRAGHTNM
;
A
#
# COMPACT_ATOMS: atom_id res chain seq x y z
N MET A 1 -1.23 27.91 23.13
CA MET A 1 -1.27 26.50 23.59
C MET A 1 -0.90 25.52 22.47
N THR A 2 -1.04 25.87 21.18
CA THR A 2 -0.71 25.02 20.02
C THR A 2 0.78 24.71 19.83
N MET A 3 1.69 25.70 20.01
CA MET A 3 3.14 25.46 19.85
C MET A 3 3.70 24.36 20.78
N GLY A 4 3.19 24.26 22.02
CA GLY A 4 3.67 23.26 22.98
C GLY A 4 3.26 21.81 22.66
N ALA A 5 2.06 21.63 22.09
CA ALA A 5 1.58 20.31 21.66
C ALA A 5 2.34 19.82 20.40
N GLN A 6 2.60 20.74 19.46
CA GLN A 6 3.37 20.43 18.25
C GLN A 6 4.81 20.00 18.58
N THR A 7 5.46 20.66 19.56
CA THR A 7 6.79 20.25 20.02
C THR A 7 6.81 18.89 20.70
N ALA A 8 5.73 18.51 21.40
CA ALA A 8 5.64 17.23 22.08
C ALA A 8 5.48 16.07 21.09
N LEU A 9 4.54 16.19 20.12
CA LEU A 9 4.34 15.19 19.08
C LEU A 9 5.62 14.96 18.26
N ALA A 10 6.31 16.04 17.86
CA ALA A 10 7.56 15.93 17.13
C ALA A 10 8.63 15.15 17.90
N ALA A 11 8.82 15.44 19.20
CA ALA A 11 9.78 14.73 20.04
C ALA A 11 9.41 13.24 20.23
N GLN A 12 8.12 12.93 20.36
CA GLN A 12 7.64 11.54 20.49
C GLN A 12 7.86 10.75 19.18
N VAL A 13 7.55 11.35 18.02
CA VAL A 13 7.80 10.74 16.71
C VAL A 13 9.29 10.54 16.47
N GLU A 14 10.13 11.52 16.81
CA GLU A 14 11.59 11.40 16.70
C GLU A 14 12.13 10.25 17.56
N ALA A 15 11.68 10.13 18.81
CA ALA A 15 12.06 9.05 19.69
C ALA A 15 11.62 7.68 19.14
N ALA A 16 10.37 7.56 18.68
CA ALA A 16 9.83 6.33 18.12
C ALA A 16 10.55 5.92 16.82
N ALA A 17 10.78 6.87 15.91
CA ALA A 17 11.52 6.66 14.66
C ALA A 17 12.93 6.16 14.95
N LYS A 18 13.65 6.82 15.87
CA LYS A 18 15.00 6.41 16.29
C LYS A 18 15.03 5.00 16.85
N SER A 19 14.06 4.63 17.69
CA SER A 19 13.96 3.26 18.23
C SER A 19 13.69 2.21 17.16
N ALA A 20 13.06 2.59 16.04
CA ALA A 20 12.81 1.70 14.91
C ALA A 20 13.96 1.63 13.88
N GLY A 21 15.02 2.43 14.03
CA GLY A 21 16.11 2.50 13.05
C GLY A 21 15.87 3.52 11.93
N LEU A 22 14.96 4.47 12.14
CA LEU A 22 14.71 5.62 11.28
C LEU A 22 15.24 6.90 11.93
N GLN A 23 15.28 7.98 11.15
CA GLN A 23 15.55 9.32 11.65
C GLN A 23 14.57 10.31 11.00
N VAL A 24 14.16 11.33 11.76
CA VAL A 24 13.35 12.43 11.22
C VAL A 24 14.29 13.37 10.45
N ILE A 25 14.13 13.44 9.13
CA ILE A 25 14.91 14.31 8.24
C ILE A 25 14.37 15.74 8.27
N SER A 26 13.04 15.87 8.21
CA SER A 26 12.34 17.16 8.30
C SER A 26 10.96 16.97 8.93
N SER A 27 10.43 18.06 9.45
CA SER A 27 9.06 18.18 9.96
C SER A 27 8.46 19.46 9.41
N GLU A 28 7.32 19.35 8.76
CA GLU A 28 6.63 20.46 8.09
C GLU A 28 5.19 20.57 8.60
N ALA A 29 4.71 21.79 8.78
CA ALA A 29 3.29 22.02 9.04
C ALA A 29 2.49 21.70 7.76
N GLY A 30 1.40 20.97 7.93
CA GLY A 30 0.46 20.62 6.89
C GLY A 30 -0.96 20.99 7.29
N THR A 31 -1.89 20.68 6.39
CA THR A 31 -3.31 20.73 6.68
C THR A 31 -3.98 19.51 6.08
N ASP A 32 -4.87 18.89 6.85
CA ASP A 32 -5.76 17.86 6.32
C ASP A 32 -6.72 18.45 5.28
N PHE A 33 -7.52 17.59 4.66
CA PHE A 33 -8.49 18.02 3.65
C PHE A 33 -9.57 18.98 4.20
N SER A 34 -9.84 18.95 5.50
CA SER A 34 -10.81 19.83 6.17
C SER A 34 -10.18 21.15 6.63
N GLY A 35 -8.88 21.35 6.40
CA GLY A 35 -8.12 22.51 6.85
C GLY A 35 -7.65 22.44 8.30
N ASN A 36 -7.76 21.29 8.98
CA ASN A 36 -7.19 21.11 10.31
C ASN A 36 -5.67 20.95 10.22
N PRO A 37 -4.90 21.48 11.20
CA PRO A 37 -3.45 21.34 11.21
C PRO A 37 -2.97 19.89 11.31
N THR A 38 -2.01 19.53 10.45
CA THR A 38 -1.25 18.28 10.52
C THR A 38 0.24 18.59 10.63
N THR A 39 1.03 17.58 11.01
CA THR A 39 2.49 17.62 10.89
C THR A 39 2.94 16.49 9.97
N ARG A 40 3.69 16.84 8.93
CA ARG A 40 4.31 15.89 8.00
C ARG A 40 5.76 15.69 8.38
N PHE A 41 6.11 14.46 8.72
CA PHE A 41 7.46 14.03 9.02
C PHE A 41 8.04 13.32 7.80
N THR A 42 9.19 13.79 7.31
CA THR A 42 9.99 12.99 6.37
C THR A 42 10.89 12.09 7.20
N LEU A 43 10.64 10.78 7.15
CA LEU A 43 11.43 9.78 7.84
C LEU A 43 12.43 9.18 6.86
N GLY A 44 13.71 9.12 7.26
CA GLY A 44 14.77 8.50 6.49
C GLY A 44 15.29 7.25 7.19
N LEU A 45 15.67 6.24 6.42
CA LEU A 45 16.36 5.07 6.95
C LEU A 45 17.72 5.49 7.54
N ALA A 46 18.01 5.15 8.80
CA ALA A 46 19.22 5.63 9.46
C ALA A 46 20.51 5.17 8.76
N SER A 47 20.50 3.98 8.14
CA SER A 47 21.63 3.45 7.36
C SER A 47 21.74 4.04 5.95
N ASN A 48 20.66 4.63 5.42
CA ASN A 48 20.65 5.30 4.13
C ASN A 48 19.58 6.42 4.11
N PRO A 49 19.94 7.64 4.54
CA PRO A 49 18.99 8.75 4.67
C PRO A 49 18.31 9.20 3.38
N ALA A 50 18.83 8.79 2.21
CA ALA A 50 18.21 9.07 0.91
C ALA A 50 16.95 8.23 0.66
N LYS A 51 16.78 7.10 1.39
CA LYS A 51 15.56 6.31 1.35
C LYS A 51 14.59 6.84 2.39
N THR A 52 13.53 7.49 1.91
CA THR A 52 12.58 8.21 2.76
C THR A 52 11.14 7.76 2.56
N GLU A 53 10.33 8.01 3.57
CA GLU A 53 8.87 7.96 3.52
C GLU A 53 8.29 9.19 4.23
N THR A 54 7.02 9.47 3.99
CA THR A 54 6.29 10.51 4.72
C THR A 54 5.36 9.86 5.73
N LEU A 55 5.41 10.35 6.96
CA LEU A 55 4.41 10.11 8.00
C LEU A 55 3.65 11.40 8.26
N GLU A 56 2.35 11.43 8.01
CA GLU A 56 1.48 12.56 8.30
C GLU A 56 0.52 12.22 9.44
N LEU A 57 0.51 13.08 10.46
CA LEU A 57 -0.33 12.94 11.65
C LEU A 57 -1.05 14.25 11.96
N SER A 58 -2.29 14.17 12.47
CA SER A 58 -2.97 15.32 13.07
C SER A 58 -2.14 15.93 14.21
N GLU A 59 -2.12 17.26 14.36
CA GLU A 59 -1.45 17.90 15.52
C GLU A 59 -2.06 17.51 16.87
N LYS A 60 -3.32 17.03 16.87
CA LYS A 60 -4.03 16.56 18.07
C LYS A 60 -3.79 15.08 18.37
N PHE A 61 -2.98 14.38 17.56
CA PHE A 61 -2.74 12.96 17.75
C PHE A 61 -1.96 12.72 19.05
N ASP A 62 -2.51 11.86 19.91
CA ASP A 62 -1.93 11.53 21.21
C ASP A 62 -1.16 10.21 21.11
N LEU A 63 0.14 10.31 20.81
CA LEU A 63 1.04 9.16 20.69
C LEU A 63 1.41 8.55 22.06
N ASP A 64 1.07 9.18 23.19
CA ASP A 64 1.34 8.62 24.53
C ASP A 64 0.31 7.58 24.96
N ARG A 65 -0.84 7.51 24.30
CA ARG A 65 -1.80 6.41 24.46
C ARG A 65 -1.12 5.07 24.13
N ALA A 66 -1.04 4.18 25.12
CA ALA A 66 -0.30 2.93 25.02
C ALA A 66 -0.73 2.04 23.83
N ASP A 67 -2.02 2.01 23.52
CA ASP A 67 -2.59 1.24 22.41
C ASP A 67 -2.25 1.80 21.03
N LEU A 68 -2.03 3.12 20.91
CA LEU A 68 -1.61 3.80 19.68
C LEU A 68 -0.09 3.74 19.52
N LYS A 69 0.65 3.96 20.62
CA LYS A 69 2.10 3.91 20.67
C LYS A 69 2.68 2.60 20.15
N ALA A 70 2.09 1.48 20.55
CA ALA A 70 2.54 0.16 20.12
C ALA A 70 2.36 -0.05 18.61
N GLU A 71 1.24 0.40 18.04
CA GLU A 71 0.99 0.25 16.60
C GLU A 71 1.85 1.21 15.77
N VAL A 72 2.09 2.43 16.25
CA VAL A 72 3.04 3.34 15.59
C VAL A 72 4.46 2.77 15.63
N ALA A 73 4.90 2.21 16.76
CA ALA A 73 6.20 1.55 16.86
C ALA A 73 6.31 0.36 15.89
N GLN A 74 5.25 -0.45 15.77
CA GLN A 74 5.20 -1.55 14.80
C GLN A 74 5.25 -1.02 13.35
N TYR A 75 4.44 -0.01 13.01
CA TYR A 75 4.43 0.62 11.70
C TYR A 75 5.84 1.11 11.31
N LEU A 76 6.53 1.82 12.22
CA LEU A 76 7.88 2.34 11.97
C LEU A 76 8.91 1.22 11.80
N ALA A 77 8.81 0.13 12.57
CA ALA A 77 9.68 -1.03 12.43
C ALA A 77 9.47 -1.73 11.07
N GLU A 78 8.22 -1.87 10.62
CA GLU A 78 7.88 -2.37 9.29
C GLU A 78 8.39 -1.44 8.19
N SER A 79 8.29 -0.13 8.39
CA SER A 79 8.79 0.85 7.44
C SER A 79 10.32 0.83 7.32
N THR A 80 11.07 0.62 8.39
CA THR A 80 12.53 0.39 8.32
C THR A 80 12.88 -0.77 7.40
N LYS A 81 12.09 -1.86 7.43
CA LYS A 81 12.27 -3.00 6.54
C LYS A 81 11.86 -2.65 5.11
N ARG A 82 10.70 -2.03 4.92
CA ARG A 82 10.18 -1.64 3.60
C ARG A 82 11.08 -0.64 2.89
N LEU A 83 11.62 0.35 3.59
CA LEU A 83 12.57 1.33 3.04
C LEU A 83 13.85 0.67 2.52
N GLN A 84 14.19 -0.55 2.89
CA GLN A 84 15.32 -1.24 2.27
C GLN A 84 15.03 -1.69 0.84
N ASN A 85 13.75 -1.84 0.46
CA ASN A 85 13.35 -2.13 -0.91
C ASN A 85 13.86 -1.04 -1.88
N PRO A 86 14.14 -1.37 -3.15
CA PRO A 86 14.51 -0.38 -4.15
C PRO A 86 13.39 0.62 -4.43
N ARG A 87 12.13 0.16 -4.37
CA ARG A 87 10.91 0.97 -4.55
C ARG A 87 9.93 0.69 -3.40
N PRO A 88 10.07 1.35 -2.24
CA PRO A 88 9.28 1.08 -1.04
C PRO A 88 7.79 1.46 -1.17
N ASP A 89 7.47 2.31 -2.14
CA ASP A 89 6.16 2.81 -2.51
C ASP A 89 5.41 1.91 -3.52
N CYS A 90 6.08 0.88 -4.06
CA CYS A 90 5.50 -0.05 -5.02
C CYS A 90 5.01 -1.34 -4.33
N PHE A 91 3.82 -1.77 -4.72
CA PHE A 91 3.16 -3.01 -4.29
C PHE A 91 2.71 -3.80 -5.51
N PHE A 92 2.37 -5.07 -5.31
CA PHE A 92 1.91 -5.96 -6.37
C PHE A 92 0.46 -6.37 -6.14
N THR A 93 -0.32 -6.51 -7.21
CA THR A 93 -1.69 -7.05 -7.14
C THR A 93 -1.70 -8.55 -7.38
N LEU A 94 -2.78 -9.23 -6.97
CA LEU A 94 -2.94 -10.67 -7.13
C LEU A 94 -3.01 -11.06 -8.61
N HIS A 95 -3.55 -10.19 -9.47
CA HIS A 95 -3.67 -10.44 -10.91
C HIS A 95 -2.60 -9.74 -11.76
N GLY A 96 -1.42 -9.47 -11.20
CA GLY A 96 -0.24 -9.21 -12.03
C GLY A 96 0.15 -7.76 -12.24
N LEU A 97 -0.56 -6.77 -11.68
CA LEU A 97 -0.21 -5.35 -11.80
C LEU A 97 0.77 -4.89 -10.70
N PRO A 98 1.96 -4.36 -11.05
CA PRO A 98 2.79 -3.56 -10.16
C PRO A 98 2.25 -2.13 -10.06
N LEU A 99 2.02 -1.66 -8.82
CA LEU A 99 1.37 -0.38 -8.53
C LEU A 99 2.21 0.46 -7.56
N ARG A 100 2.46 1.72 -7.91
CA ARG A 100 3.00 2.72 -6.99
C ARG A 100 1.90 3.51 -6.31
N PHE A 101 2.00 3.65 -4.99
CA PHE A 101 1.08 4.42 -4.16
C PHE A 101 1.71 5.77 -3.80
N SER A 102 0.97 6.85 -4.03
CA SER A 102 1.50 8.21 -3.82
C SER A 102 0.41 9.21 -3.50
N ASN A 103 0.81 10.38 -2.99
CA ASN A 103 -0.06 11.55 -2.81
C ASN A 103 -1.33 11.27 -1.98
N PHE A 104 -1.22 10.41 -0.97
CA PHE A 104 -2.32 10.17 -0.03
C PHE A 104 -2.45 11.35 0.93
N ALA A 105 -3.65 11.94 0.99
CA ALA A 105 -3.96 13.08 1.83
C ALA A 105 -4.45 12.62 3.21
N TRP A 106 -3.50 12.28 4.09
CA TRP A 106 -3.78 11.85 5.45
C TRP A 106 -4.05 13.03 6.39
N PRO A 107 -4.73 12.81 7.52
CA PRO A 107 -5.52 11.63 7.88
C PRO A 107 -6.83 11.52 7.08
N PHE A 108 -7.62 10.49 7.38
CA PHE A 108 -9.02 10.45 6.94
C PHE A 108 -9.80 11.70 7.39
N HIS A 109 -10.64 12.23 6.50
CA HIS A 109 -11.51 13.37 6.78
C HIS A 109 -12.98 13.03 6.57
N THR A 110 -13.90 13.74 7.22
CA THR A 110 -15.34 13.55 6.97
C THR A 110 -15.73 14.00 5.57
N SER A 111 -16.71 13.32 4.97
CA SER A 111 -17.31 13.78 3.73
C SER A 111 -18.02 15.12 3.92
N THR A 112 -17.81 16.06 2.99
CA THR A 112 -18.50 17.35 2.96
C THR A 112 -19.83 17.30 2.21
N SER A 113 -20.14 16.19 1.53
CA SER A 113 -21.36 16.00 0.73
C SER A 113 -22.58 15.50 1.53
N GLY A 114 -22.48 15.46 2.87
CA GLY A 114 -23.54 14.97 3.75
C GLY A 114 -23.61 13.44 3.86
N ALA A 115 -22.63 12.70 3.32
CA ALA A 115 -22.53 11.26 3.47
C ALA A 115 -21.85 10.88 4.80
N ASP A 116 -22.35 9.84 5.46
CA ASP A 116 -21.80 9.27 6.70
C ASP A 116 -20.55 8.41 6.43
N THR A 117 -19.52 9.04 5.86
CA THR A 117 -18.26 8.38 5.48
C THR A 117 -17.06 9.27 5.74
N TYR A 118 -15.97 8.64 6.14
CA TYR A 118 -14.64 9.22 6.11
C TYR A 118 -13.96 8.91 4.78
N LEU A 119 -13.19 9.85 4.25
CA LEU A 119 -12.50 9.76 2.97
C LEU A 119 -11.00 9.97 3.15
N VAL A 120 -10.22 9.22 2.38
CA VAL A 120 -8.83 9.56 2.07
C VAL A 120 -8.66 9.53 0.56
N HIS A 121 -7.97 10.52 0.01
CA HIS A 121 -7.69 10.62 -1.41
C HIS A 121 -6.24 10.28 -1.67
N GLY A 122 -5.95 9.62 -2.78
CA GLY A 122 -4.59 9.26 -3.18
C GLY A 122 -4.46 9.02 -4.67
N GLU A 123 -3.25 8.64 -5.10
CA GLU A 123 -2.94 8.31 -6.50
C GLU A 123 -2.21 6.98 -6.58
N VAL A 124 -2.59 6.19 -7.57
CA VAL A 124 -2.07 4.84 -7.82
C VAL A 124 -1.59 4.79 -9.27
N TRP A 125 -0.33 4.44 -9.48
CA TRP A 125 0.31 4.46 -10.80
C TRP A 125 0.72 3.06 -11.23
N LEU A 126 0.57 2.74 -12.51
CA LEU A 126 1.16 1.52 -13.08
C LEU A 126 2.68 1.68 -13.17
N GLU A 127 3.41 0.66 -12.73
CA GLU A 127 4.89 0.63 -12.79
C GLU A 127 5.35 -0.68 -13.45
N ASP A 128 5.16 -0.81 -14.77
CA ASP A 128 5.52 -1.99 -15.56
C ASP A 128 6.92 -1.90 -16.20
N GLY A 129 7.79 -1.04 -15.66
CA GLY A 129 9.13 -0.77 -16.19
C GLY A 129 9.14 0.17 -17.40
N GLN A 130 7.98 0.59 -17.91
CA GLN A 130 7.84 1.65 -18.89
C GLN A 130 7.60 3.00 -18.20
N PRO A 131 7.69 4.13 -18.92
CA PRO A 131 7.28 5.42 -18.36
C PRO A 131 5.86 5.35 -17.77
N ALA A 132 5.74 5.67 -16.48
CA ALA A 132 4.48 5.58 -15.73
C ALA A 132 3.46 6.62 -16.23
N VAL A 133 2.63 6.22 -17.19
CA VAL A 133 1.65 7.10 -17.83
C VAL A 133 0.22 6.84 -17.31
N LEU A 134 -0.09 5.58 -16.99
CA LEU A 134 -1.40 5.16 -16.55
C LEU A 134 -1.52 5.25 -15.02
N HIS A 135 -2.59 5.86 -14.54
CA HIS A 135 -2.85 6.03 -13.12
C HIS A 135 -4.34 6.07 -12.80
N ALA A 136 -4.67 5.96 -11.52
CA ALA A 136 -5.99 6.22 -11.00
C ALA A 136 -5.86 7.18 -9.80
N LYS A 137 -6.63 8.27 -9.82
CA LYS A 137 -6.91 9.02 -8.60
C LYS A 137 -7.97 8.26 -7.83
N VAL A 138 -7.72 7.97 -6.56
CA VAL A 138 -8.63 7.17 -5.74
C VAL A 138 -9.24 8.00 -4.62
N SER A 139 -10.46 7.64 -4.24
CA SER A 139 -11.15 8.12 -3.06
C SER A 139 -11.58 6.92 -2.24
N ALA A 140 -10.78 6.54 -1.25
CA ALA A 140 -11.11 5.45 -0.36
C ALA A 140 -12.12 5.92 0.68
N SER A 141 -13.28 5.27 0.72
CA SER A 141 -14.40 5.66 1.57
C SER A 141 -14.64 4.63 2.66
N MET A 142 -14.51 5.06 3.91
CA MET A 142 -14.74 4.28 5.10
C MET A 142 -16.06 4.69 5.75
N THR A 143 -16.96 3.74 6.00
CA THR A 143 -18.24 4.03 6.67
C THR A 143 -18.03 4.35 8.15
N LEU A 144 -18.95 5.10 8.78
CA LEU A 144 -18.89 5.38 10.23
C LEU A 144 -18.77 4.11 11.08
N THR A 145 -19.55 3.07 10.73
CA THR A 145 -19.50 1.76 11.40
C THR A 145 -18.15 1.07 11.31
N PHE A 146 -17.40 1.33 10.24
CA PHE A 146 -16.03 0.83 10.12
C PHE A 146 -15.04 1.72 10.87
N ALA A 147 -15.29 3.03 10.95
CA ALA A 147 -14.47 3.93 11.77
C ALA A 147 -14.45 3.51 13.25
N GLU A 148 -15.51 2.87 13.75
CA GLU A 148 -15.57 2.33 15.12
C GLU A 148 -14.62 1.15 15.38
N ILE A 149 -14.14 0.46 14.34
CA ILE A 149 -13.28 -0.73 14.50
C ILE A 149 -11.79 -0.40 14.36
N ILE A 150 -11.45 0.76 13.78
CA ILE A 150 -10.07 1.22 13.66
C ILE A 150 -9.71 2.07 14.88
N LYS A 151 -8.44 2.03 15.30
CA LYS A 151 -8.01 2.74 16.52
C LYS A 151 -7.88 4.25 16.32
N ALA A 152 -7.50 4.67 15.11
CA ALA A 152 -7.36 6.07 14.74
C ALA A 152 -7.48 6.25 13.22
N PRO A 153 -7.96 7.41 12.73
CA PRO A 153 -8.04 7.75 11.31
C PRO A 153 -6.68 8.15 10.68
N GLU A 154 -5.59 8.00 11.42
CA GLU A 154 -4.24 8.41 11.01
C GLU A 154 -3.55 7.40 10.09
N GLN A 155 -2.55 7.85 9.35
CA GLN A 155 -1.83 7.04 8.37
C GLN A 155 -1.36 5.67 8.90
N PRO A 156 -0.68 5.55 10.07
CA PRO A 156 -0.17 4.25 10.54
C PRO A 156 -1.24 3.17 10.73
N PHE A 157 -2.48 3.59 10.97
CA PHE A 157 -3.62 2.73 11.28
C PHE A 157 -4.43 2.44 10.02
N ALA A 158 -4.38 3.32 9.03
CA ALA A 158 -5.19 3.30 7.83
C ALA A 158 -4.49 2.72 6.60
N GLU A 159 -3.21 3.06 6.41
CA GLU A 159 -2.49 2.87 5.16
C GLU A 159 -2.54 1.42 4.65
N SER A 160 -2.28 0.46 5.54
CA SER A 160 -2.26 -0.97 5.22
C SER A 160 -3.56 -1.44 4.57
N PHE A 161 -4.70 -1.20 5.22
CA PHE A 161 -5.98 -1.68 4.71
C PHE A 161 -6.46 -0.85 3.51
N ILE A 162 -6.05 0.41 3.39
CA ILE A 162 -6.36 1.25 2.23
C ILE A 162 -5.62 0.76 0.98
N TYR A 163 -4.32 0.49 1.10
CA TYR A 163 -3.54 -0.02 -0.02
C TYR A 163 -4.08 -1.38 -0.46
N ASN A 164 -4.44 -2.23 0.49
CA ASN A 164 -5.05 -3.53 0.19
C ASN A 164 -6.44 -3.41 -0.44
N ALA A 165 -7.26 -2.44 0.00
CA ALA A 165 -8.56 -2.18 -0.58
C ALA A 165 -8.44 -1.69 -2.03
N VAL A 166 -7.51 -0.79 -2.32
CA VAL A 166 -7.20 -0.34 -3.68
C VAL A 166 -6.83 -1.53 -4.56
N ARG A 167 -5.87 -2.35 -4.11
CA ARG A 167 -5.40 -3.51 -4.88
C ARG A 167 -6.52 -4.51 -5.16
N LYS A 168 -7.35 -4.79 -4.17
CA LYS A 168 -8.53 -5.65 -4.34
C LYS A 168 -9.57 -5.05 -5.29
N THR A 169 -9.82 -3.75 -5.21
CA THR A 169 -10.77 -3.07 -6.10
C THR A 169 -10.27 -3.10 -7.56
N MET A 170 -8.95 -2.98 -7.76
CA MET A 170 -8.29 -3.19 -9.05
C MET A 170 -8.46 -4.63 -9.56
N ASP A 171 -8.21 -5.63 -8.71
CA ASP A 171 -8.40 -7.05 -9.04
C ASP A 171 -9.83 -7.39 -9.44
N GLN A 172 -10.81 -6.65 -8.94
CA GLN A 172 -12.23 -6.83 -9.23
C GLN A 172 -12.68 -6.09 -10.51
N GLY A 173 -11.78 -5.37 -11.19
CA GLY A 173 -12.13 -4.59 -12.39
C GLY A 173 -12.95 -3.34 -12.07
N GLN A 174 -12.89 -2.87 -10.82
CA GLN A 174 -13.67 -1.72 -10.33
C GLN A 174 -12.85 -0.43 -10.27
N LEU A 175 -11.56 -0.49 -10.59
CA LEU A 175 -10.71 0.67 -10.84
C LEU A 175 -10.14 0.58 -12.26
N GLU A 176 -10.06 1.72 -12.91
CA GLU A 176 -9.51 1.87 -14.25
C GLU A 176 -8.22 2.69 -14.18
N LEU A 177 -7.18 2.28 -14.90
CA LEU A 177 -5.95 3.07 -15.02
C LEU A 177 -6.05 3.94 -16.28
N VAL A 178 -6.48 5.19 -16.10
CA VAL A 178 -6.84 6.12 -17.18
C VAL A 178 -6.25 7.51 -16.95
N LYS A 179 -6.04 8.27 -18.02
CA LYS A 179 -5.63 9.68 -17.95
C LYS A 179 -6.83 10.57 -17.58
N SER A 180 -7.42 10.35 -16.41
CA SER A 180 -8.57 11.12 -15.93
C SER A 180 -8.23 11.89 -14.66
N GLY A 181 -8.78 13.10 -14.55
CA GLY A 181 -8.72 13.89 -13.32
C GLY A 181 -9.73 13.43 -12.25
N ASN A 182 -10.67 12.56 -12.61
CA ASN A 182 -11.73 12.13 -11.70
C ASN A 182 -11.23 11.10 -10.69
N ARG A 183 -11.63 11.27 -9.43
CA ARG A 183 -11.38 10.28 -8.39
C ARG A 183 -12.34 9.11 -8.54
N GLN A 184 -11.79 7.90 -8.51
CA GLN A 184 -12.55 6.66 -8.54
C GLN A 184 -12.79 6.16 -7.12
N PRO A 185 -13.99 5.64 -6.81
CA PRO A 185 -14.31 5.20 -5.46
C PRO A 185 -13.60 3.90 -5.11
N VAL A 186 -13.07 3.81 -3.89
CA VAL A 186 -12.52 2.58 -3.31
C VAL A 186 -13.30 2.27 -2.03
N PRO A 187 -14.27 1.35 -2.07
CA PRO A 187 -15.12 1.10 -0.91
C PRO A 187 -14.35 0.34 0.17
N VAL A 188 -14.22 0.93 1.36
CA VAL A 188 -13.65 0.29 2.55
C VAL A 188 -14.80 -0.03 3.50
N THR A 189 -15.21 -1.29 3.50
CA THR A 189 -16.41 -1.72 4.21
C THR A 189 -16.09 -2.82 5.20
N THR A 190 -17.03 -3.06 6.13
CA THR A 190 -16.95 -4.16 7.10
C THR A 190 -16.82 -5.53 6.46
N ARG A 191 -17.10 -5.69 5.15
CA ARG A 191 -16.84 -6.93 4.40
C ARG A 191 -15.36 -7.29 4.34
N TYR A 192 -14.47 -6.31 4.50
CA TYR A 192 -13.03 -6.56 4.56
C TYR A 192 -12.55 -6.88 5.97
N PHE A 193 -13.41 -6.88 6.99
CA PHE A 193 -13.02 -7.14 8.37
C PHE A 193 -13.86 -8.25 8.99
N SER A 194 -13.21 -9.30 9.48
CA SER A 194 -13.86 -10.32 10.30
C SER A 194 -13.93 -9.86 11.74
N SER A 195 -15.12 -9.50 12.21
CA SER A 195 -15.35 -9.13 13.62
C SER A 195 -15.07 -10.28 14.61
N TRP A 196 -15.20 -11.52 14.15
CA TRP A 196 -14.91 -12.72 14.95
C TRP A 196 -13.40 -12.97 15.08
N LYS A 197 -12.64 -12.86 13.99
CA LYS A 197 -11.17 -13.03 14.01
C LYS A 197 -10.41 -11.75 14.37
N LYS A 198 -11.10 -10.60 14.39
CA LYS A 198 -10.52 -9.26 14.54
C LYS A 198 -9.41 -8.97 13.53
N GLN A 199 -9.60 -9.38 12.27
CA GLN A 199 -8.59 -9.26 11.21
C GLN A 199 -9.21 -8.81 9.89
N PHE A 200 -8.41 -8.14 9.05
CA PHE A 200 -8.81 -7.84 7.68
C PHE A 200 -8.63 -9.05 6.75
N ASN A 201 -9.55 -9.23 5.81
CA ASN A 201 -9.49 -10.25 4.76
C ASN A 201 -9.79 -9.60 3.40
N PHE A 202 -8.84 -9.69 2.45
CA PHE A 202 -8.99 -9.12 1.12
C PHE A 202 -9.25 -10.19 0.06
N ASN A 203 -8.29 -11.08 -0.20
CA ASN A 203 -8.44 -12.11 -1.22
C ASN A 203 -8.29 -13.50 -0.63
N ASP A 204 -9.22 -14.41 -0.94
CA ASP A 204 -9.05 -15.82 -0.59
C ASP A 204 -8.10 -16.48 -1.58
N THR A 205 -6.95 -16.94 -1.08
CA THR A 205 -5.91 -17.56 -1.90
C THR A 205 -5.63 -19.00 -1.48
N ASN A 206 -5.33 -19.85 -2.46
CA ASN A 206 -4.70 -21.15 -2.21
C ASN A 206 -3.17 -21.03 -2.19
N GLU A 207 -2.48 -22.14 -1.89
CA GLU A 207 -1.01 -22.15 -1.79
C GLU A 207 -0.33 -21.78 -3.10
N GLN A 208 -0.84 -22.26 -4.24
CA GLN A 208 -0.27 -21.97 -5.55
C GLN A 208 -0.37 -20.47 -5.89
N GLN A 209 -1.54 -19.86 -5.66
CA GLN A 209 -1.74 -18.42 -5.87
C GLN A 209 -0.80 -17.58 -5.00
N ARG A 210 -0.51 -18.00 -3.76
CA ARG A 210 0.46 -17.31 -2.90
C ARG A 210 1.90 -17.44 -3.43
N ARG A 211 2.27 -18.60 -3.96
CA ARG A 211 3.57 -18.80 -4.61
C ARG A 211 3.70 -17.93 -5.85
N ASP A 212 2.69 -17.92 -6.72
CA ASP A 212 2.68 -17.11 -7.93
C ASP A 212 2.72 -15.62 -7.60
N TYR A 213 1.99 -15.19 -6.56
CA TYR A 213 2.04 -13.83 -6.03
C TYR A 213 3.45 -13.43 -5.58
N VAL A 214 4.12 -14.26 -4.77
CA VAL A 214 5.50 -13.98 -4.31
C VAL A 214 6.46 -13.95 -5.50
N ALA A 215 6.34 -14.87 -6.46
CA ALA A 215 7.19 -14.89 -7.65
C ALA A 215 7.01 -13.64 -8.52
N GLY A 216 5.76 -13.27 -8.84
CA GLY A 216 5.45 -12.06 -9.62
C GLY A 216 5.91 -10.78 -8.92
N ARG A 217 5.73 -10.71 -7.60
CA ARG A 217 6.24 -9.61 -6.78
C ARG A 217 7.76 -9.49 -6.84
N VAL A 218 8.50 -10.59 -6.71
CA VAL A 218 9.97 -10.57 -6.82
C VAL A 218 10.40 -10.21 -8.24
N PHE A 219 9.75 -10.76 -9.26
CA PHE A 219 10.01 -10.41 -10.65
C PHE A 219 9.86 -8.89 -10.90
N TRP A 220 8.72 -8.31 -10.53
CA TRP A 220 8.44 -6.90 -10.80
C TRP A 220 9.20 -5.95 -9.86
N LEU A 221 9.08 -6.13 -8.54
CA LEU A 221 9.56 -5.15 -7.57
C LEU A 221 11.08 -5.23 -7.33
N SER A 222 11.68 -6.41 -7.52
CA SER A 222 13.14 -6.60 -7.43
C SER A 222 13.78 -6.63 -8.81
N GLY A 223 13.28 -7.46 -9.74
CA GLY A 223 13.90 -7.62 -11.07
C GLY A 223 13.75 -6.40 -11.96
N VAL A 224 12.52 -6.05 -12.33
CA VAL A 224 12.24 -4.99 -13.31
C VAL A 224 12.43 -3.60 -12.70
N LEU A 225 11.68 -3.28 -11.64
CA LEU A 225 11.69 -1.94 -11.02
C LEU A 225 12.86 -1.72 -10.07
N GLY A 226 13.45 -2.81 -9.58
CA GLY A 226 14.52 -2.79 -8.60
C GLY A 226 15.91 -3.06 -9.18
N GLU A 227 16.01 -3.28 -10.50
CA GLU A 227 17.27 -3.61 -11.19
C GLU A 227 18.05 -4.76 -10.53
N GLY A 228 17.32 -5.77 -10.03
CA GLY A 228 17.87 -6.94 -9.34
C GLY A 228 18.22 -6.72 -7.86
N GLN A 229 17.95 -5.54 -7.28
CA GLN A 229 18.12 -5.31 -5.84
C GLN A 229 17.08 -6.07 -5.01
N GLN A 230 17.47 -6.52 -3.83
CA GLN A 230 16.61 -7.35 -2.97
C GLN A 230 15.33 -6.64 -2.52
N VAL A 231 14.24 -7.40 -2.40
CA VAL A 231 12.94 -6.92 -1.89
C VAL A 231 12.51 -7.72 -0.66
N TRP A 232 11.99 -7.05 0.35
CA TRP A 232 11.49 -7.65 1.59
C TRP A 232 10.25 -8.51 1.29
N LEU A 233 10.21 -9.76 1.74
CA LEU A 233 9.14 -10.72 1.44
C LEU A 233 8.10 -10.84 2.55
N LEU A 234 8.43 -10.38 3.76
CA LEU A 234 7.70 -10.69 4.97
C LEU A 234 6.84 -9.51 5.47
N ASP A 235 6.40 -8.65 4.55
CA ASP A 235 5.56 -7.49 4.89
C ASP A 235 4.15 -7.93 5.33
N PRO A 236 3.71 -7.60 6.55
CA PRO A 236 2.37 -7.94 7.04
C PRO A 236 1.23 -7.38 6.17
N ARG A 237 1.43 -6.26 5.45
CA ARG A 237 0.47 -5.72 4.48
C ARG A 237 0.18 -6.73 3.37
N GLU A 238 1.23 -7.42 2.92
CA GLU A 238 1.15 -8.44 1.87
C GLU A 238 0.45 -9.70 2.38
N ALA A 239 0.81 -10.16 3.57
CA ALA A 239 0.17 -11.32 4.19
C ALA A 239 -1.35 -11.10 4.35
N GLN A 240 -1.73 -9.90 4.79
CA GLN A 240 -3.14 -9.49 4.90
C GLN A 240 -3.84 -9.45 3.54
N TYR A 241 -3.19 -8.93 2.50
CA TYR A 241 -3.76 -8.80 1.15
C TYR A 241 -4.10 -10.15 0.52
N VAL A 242 -3.21 -11.13 0.64
CA VAL A 242 -3.44 -12.51 0.14
C VAL A 242 -4.07 -13.45 1.18
N ASN A 243 -4.63 -12.89 2.26
CA ASN A 243 -5.32 -13.62 3.34
C ASN A 243 -4.51 -14.81 3.89
N THR A 244 -3.30 -14.54 4.35
CA THR A 244 -2.38 -15.54 4.92
C THR A 244 -1.56 -14.96 6.07
N THR A 245 -0.59 -15.72 6.59
CA THR A 245 0.35 -15.25 7.61
C THR A 245 1.73 -14.99 7.01
N VAL A 246 2.54 -14.18 7.69
CA VAL A 246 3.95 -13.96 7.32
C VAL A 246 4.74 -15.27 7.28
N ALA A 247 4.44 -16.22 8.17
CA ALA A 247 5.06 -17.54 8.18
C ALA A 247 4.74 -18.36 6.92
N GLU A 248 3.50 -18.27 6.42
CA GLU A 248 3.11 -18.92 5.17
C GLU A 248 3.71 -18.23 3.94
N LEU A 249 3.87 -16.90 3.96
CA LEU A 249 4.65 -16.20 2.92
C LEU A 249 6.10 -16.67 2.89
N LYS A 250 6.72 -16.87 4.06
CA LYS A 250 8.08 -17.42 4.16
C LYS A 250 8.16 -18.82 3.56
N LYS A 251 7.19 -19.70 3.85
CA LYS A 251 7.13 -21.04 3.23
C LYS A 251 7.02 -20.98 1.70
N ALA A 252 6.19 -20.09 1.17
CA ALA A 252 6.07 -19.89 -0.28
C ALA A 252 7.41 -19.43 -0.88
N ALA A 253 8.10 -18.49 -0.22
CA ALA A 253 9.43 -18.04 -0.62
C ALA A 253 10.49 -19.16 -0.58
N ASP A 254 10.51 -19.95 0.50
CA ASP A 254 11.42 -21.10 0.64
C ASP A 254 11.19 -22.15 -0.46
N SER A 255 9.93 -22.39 -0.85
CA SER A 255 9.58 -23.26 -1.98
C SER A 255 10.12 -22.71 -3.31
N LEU A 256 9.90 -21.43 -3.59
CA LEU A 256 10.41 -20.78 -4.82
C LEU A 256 11.95 -20.79 -4.87
N ALA A 257 12.62 -20.64 -3.72
CA ALA A 257 14.07 -20.71 -3.64
C ALA A 257 14.60 -22.12 -3.92
N LYS A 258 13.94 -23.17 -3.39
CA LYS A 258 14.26 -24.58 -3.69
C LYS A 258 14.10 -24.92 -5.17
N GLU A 259 13.17 -24.28 -5.86
CA GLU A 259 12.97 -24.40 -7.31
C GLU A 259 13.94 -23.55 -8.13
N GLY A 260 14.80 -22.77 -7.48
CA GLY A 260 15.79 -21.91 -8.14
C GLY A 260 15.19 -20.70 -8.83
N LEU A 261 13.98 -20.26 -8.46
CA LEU A 261 13.33 -19.08 -9.03
C LEU A 261 13.74 -17.78 -8.32
N ILE A 262 14.01 -17.84 -7.02
CA ILE A 262 14.47 -16.69 -6.25
C ILE A 262 15.72 -17.06 -5.46
N GLN A 263 16.54 -16.06 -5.15
CA GLN A 263 17.66 -16.18 -4.22
C GLN A 263 17.28 -15.46 -2.93
N LEU A 264 17.22 -16.21 -1.82
CA LEU A 264 16.98 -15.64 -0.49
C LEU A 264 18.25 -15.00 0.08
N SER A 265 18.08 -13.92 0.83
CA SER A 265 19.09 -13.35 1.71
C SER A 265 19.43 -14.30 2.86
N ALA A 266 20.52 -14.03 3.58
CA ALA A 266 20.98 -14.88 4.68
C ALA A 266 19.97 -15.02 5.83
N ASP A 267 19.18 -13.98 6.11
CA ASP A 267 18.08 -14.01 7.09
C ASP A 267 16.77 -14.60 6.52
N GLY A 268 16.73 -14.83 5.20
CA GLY A 268 15.56 -15.32 4.49
C GLY A 268 14.35 -14.39 4.58
N GLU A 269 14.57 -13.08 4.80
CA GLU A 269 13.51 -12.07 4.79
C GLU A 269 13.42 -11.33 3.45
N TYR A 270 14.50 -11.31 2.67
CA TYR A 270 14.57 -10.64 1.38
C TYR A 270 14.87 -11.64 0.26
N ALA A 271 14.54 -11.26 -0.97
CA ALA A 271 14.93 -12.03 -2.15
C ALA A 271 15.25 -11.17 -3.36
N THR A 272 16.05 -11.74 -4.25
CA THR A 272 16.26 -11.29 -5.63
C THR A 272 15.78 -12.36 -6.62
N PRO A 273 15.37 -12.00 -7.85
CA PRO A 273 15.02 -12.98 -8.86
C PRO A 273 16.27 -13.69 -9.38
N THR A 274 16.17 -14.97 -9.70
CA THR A 274 17.20 -15.66 -10.49
C THR A 274 16.98 -15.45 -11.98
N ALA A 275 17.96 -15.85 -12.80
CA ALA A 275 17.79 -15.89 -14.25
C ALA A 275 16.59 -16.75 -14.70
N ALA A 276 16.24 -17.80 -13.94
CA ALA A 276 15.10 -18.65 -14.26
C ALA A 276 13.76 -17.93 -14.09
N LEU A 277 13.61 -17.09 -13.05
CA LEU A 277 12.43 -16.25 -12.88
C LEU A 277 12.40 -15.11 -13.90
N MET A 278 13.54 -14.46 -14.15
CA MET A 278 13.63 -13.40 -15.17
C MET A 278 13.33 -13.93 -16.58
N GLY A 279 13.64 -15.19 -16.86
CA GLY A 279 13.26 -15.87 -18.11
C GLY A 279 11.75 -16.00 -18.35
N ARG A 280 10.90 -15.71 -17.34
CA ARG A 280 9.44 -15.68 -17.45
C ARG A 280 8.87 -14.31 -17.83
N GLN A 281 9.70 -13.38 -18.29
CA GLN A 281 9.26 -12.01 -18.62
C GLN A 281 8.04 -11.95 -19.54
N ALA A 282 8.02 -12.71 -20.64
CA ALA A 282 6.89 -12.73 -21.56
C ALA A 282 5.57 -13.19 -20.91
N GLN A 283 5.64 -14.05 -19.89
CA GLN A 283 4.48 -14.46 -19.11
C GLN A 283 3.95 -13.28 -18.28
N TYR A 284 4.83 -12.63 -17.50
CA TYR A 284 4.43 -11.52 -16.63
C TYR A 284 3.95 -10.29 -17.42
N GLU A 285 4.53 -10.01 -18.58
CA GLU A 285 4.05 -8.98 -19.49
C GLU A 285 2.65 -9.32 -20.05
N ALA A 286 2.40 -10.59 -20.37
CA ALA A 286 1.08 -11.04 -20.81
C ALA A 286 0.03 -10.96 -19.68
N GLU A 287 0.42 -11.24 -18.44
CA GLU A 287 -0.45 -11.07 -17.26
C GLU A 287 -0.82 -9.59 -17.04
N VAL A 288 0.14 -8.67 -17.12
CA VAL A 288 -0.12 -7.22 -17.07
C VAL A 288 -1.07 -6.81 -18.20
N ALA A 289 -0.79 -7.22 -19.44
CA ALA A 289 -1.61 -6.88 -20.59
C ALA A 289 -3.05 -7.41 -20.45
N ALA A 290 -3.20 -8.65 -19.98
CA ALA A 290 -4.51 -9.26 -19.72
C ALA A 290 -5.28 -8.51 -18.63
N GLN A 291 -4.61 -8.16 -17.53
CA GLN A 291 -5.27 -7.43 -16.44
C GLN A 291 -5.61 -5.99 -16.84
N LEU A 292 -4.76 -5.31 -17.60
CA LEU A 292 -5.07 -4.00 -18.16
C LEU A 292 -6.28 -4.06 -19.11
N ALA A 293 -6.40 -5.12 -19.91
CA ALA A 293 -7.57 -5.34 -20.76
C ALA A 293 -8.84 -5.61 -19.92
N PHE A 294 -8.71 -6.36 -18.81
CA PHE A 294 -9.82 -6.67 -17.92
C PHE A 294 -10.35 -5.43 -17.19
N ILE A 295 -9.47 -4.56 -16.69
CA ILE A 295 -9.89 -3.33 -15.98
C ILE A 295 -10.28 -2.18 -16.92
N LYS A 296 -10.05 -2.34 -18.23
CA LYS A 296 -10.42 -1.31 -19.20
C LYS A 296 -11.95 -1.31 -19.35
N PRO A 297 -12.61 -0.14 -19.32
CA PRO A 297 -14.04 -0.07 -19.56
C PRO A 297 -14.36 -0.67 -20.93
N ALA A 298 -15.16 -1.73 -20.95
CA ALA A 298 -15.82 -2.21 -22.15
C ALA A 298 -16.92 -1.20 -22.52
N PHE A 299 -16.53 -0.11 -23.16
CA PHE A 299 -17.49 0.83 -23.71
C PHE A 299 -18.24 0.09 -24.83
N ASN A 300 -19.54 -0.13 -24.68
CA ASN A 300 -20.33 -0.68 -25.78
C ASN A 300 -20.22 0.31 -26.96
N GLU A 301 -19.56 -0.10 -28.04
CA GLU A 301 -19.31 0.77 -29.21
C GLU A 301 -20.63 1.27 -29.82
N GLU A 302 -21.73 0.53 -29.63
CA GLU A 302 -23.08 0.94 -30.02
C GLU A 302 -23.54 2.21 -29.28
N MET A 303 -23.15 2.40 -28.01
CA MET A 303 -23.45 3.62 -27.25
C MET A 303 -22.66 4.83 -27.76
N ARG A 304 -21.47 4.61 -28.31
CA ARG A 304 -20.65 5.69 -28.92
C ARG A 304 -21.20 6.15 -30.27
N ALA A 305 -21.83 5.24 -31.01
CA ALA A 305 -22.50 5.53 -32.27
C ALA A 305 -23.91 6.13 -32.08
N GLY A 306 -24.36 6.32 -30.83
CA GLY A 306 -25.69 6.84 -30.53
C GLY A 306 -26.83 5.89 -30.88
N HIS A 307 -26.57 4.58 -30.97
CA HIS A 307 -27.55 3.59 -31.42
C HIS A 307 -28.40 2.99 -30.30
N THR A 308 -28.13 3.32 -29.04
CA THR A 308 -28.99 2.97 -27.90
C THR A 308 -29.77 4.19 -27.45
N ASN A 309 -31.06 4.19 -27.81
CA ASN A 309 -32.04 5.22 -27.51
C ASN A 309 -32.35 5.35 -26.01
N MET A 310 -32.92 6.53 -25.70
CA MET A 310 -33.90 6.83 -24.65
C MET A 310 -34.76 5.65 -24.20
#